data_AF-A0A218P9C4-F1
#
_entry.id   AF-A0A218P9C4-F1
#
_cell.length_a   1.000
_cell.length_b   1.000
_cell.length_c   1.000
_cell.angle_alpha   90.00
_cell.angle_beta   90.00
_cell.angle_gamma   90.00
#
_symmetry.space_group_name_H-M   'P 1'
#
loop_
_entity.id
_entity.type
_entity.pdbx_description
1 polymer ?
#
loop_
_entity_poly.entity_id
_entity_poly.type
_entity_poly.pdbx_seq_one_letter_code
_entity_poly.pdbx_strand_id
1 'polypeptide(L)'
;MGVTAFIVVGNRPGFTPGIPNPGYLLLLYENDRPAWELIPLYPELRKDLGNSKILIPSIENMLEDALLMIGIYVVKDEELIEKARRIFRDSLERRIEIYAFDRREVEDLRSIARRKLQRYDIGLIIAPGEDSTILGQLEVLREYGDLWYQVNLPDKKLSNTPGFFDEIPLQEHSDSPRWEYTEAFWKILNKLEEKSIDKKKFRRGIEDFNSYRERFRKMSDDEIYSTLVQVVFYSGMNAKTVSKKMPTILKYLGDFRKVAEYTEEDIRRIMDDRDMIKNLKKIQACIHNAKEFQRIVESHGSFVNYLESFEVDPTNYRDIKTKLVPELMKRFKGIGKVTVYHFLMDLGFGVMKPDRTILRLFHRLGWLPTSDPTAENIERTIKICSEISSETGFWIRAVDITLVAFCQEGGNQGLGIPAGICTRNPKCLECPLRERCVLHK
;
A
#
# COMPACT_ATOMS: atom_id res chain seq x y z
N MET A 1 15.72 8.88 -31.65
CA MET A 1 15.07 7.58 -31.37
C MET A 1 15.10 7.41 -29.87
N GLY A 2 13.92 7.34 -29.24
CA GLY A 2 13.80 7.29 -27.79
C GLY A 2 13.88 5.87 -27.27
N VAL A 3 14.42 5.72 -26.06
CA VAL A 3 14.20 4.52 -25.25
C VAL A 3 12.72 4.47 -24.91
N THR A 4 12.07 3.34 -25.17
CA THR A 4 10.64 3.15 -24.90
C THR A 4 10.39 2.42 -23.58
N ALA A 5 11.37 1.65 -23.09
CA ALA A 5 11.34 1.09 -21.74
C ALA A 5 12.76 0.88 -21.21
N PHE A 6 12.91 0.78 -19.89
CA PHE A 6 14.16 0.31 -19.29
C PHE A 6 13.93 -0.66 -18.14
N ILE A 7 14.88 -1.56 -17.93
CA ILE A 7 14.89 -2.50 -16.80
C ILE A 7 16.19 -2.32 -16.05
N VAL A 8 16.10 -1.91 -14.78
CA VAL A 8 17.26 -1.91 -13.88
C VAL A 8 17.36 -3.29 -13.25
N VAL A 9 18.56 -3.86 -13.24
CA VAL A 9 18.85 -5.20 -12.72
C VAL A 9 19.96 -5.10 -11.68
N GLY A 10 19.73 -5.71 -10.52
CA GLY A 10 20.73 -5.83 -9.46
C GLY A 10 20.29 -6.86 -8.43
N ASN A 11 20.78 -6.74 -7.20
CA ASN A 11 20.38 -7.65 -6.13
C ASN A 11 18.92 -7.47 -5.77
N ARG A 12 18.30 -8.52 -5.23
CA ARG A 12 16.96 -8.41 -4.65
C ARG A 12 17.00 -7.37 -3.52
N PRO A 13 15.99 -6.50 -3.41
CA PRO A 13 15.90 -5.61 -2.26
C PRO A 13 15.74 -6.39 -0.98
N GLY A 14 16.58 -6.05 0.00
CA GLY A 14 16.35 -6.40 1.40
C GLY A 14 15.24 -5.52 2.00
N PHE A 15 15.53 -4.87 3.12
CA PHE A 15 14.55 -4.11 3.90
C PHE A 15 14.21 -2.71 3.36
N THR A 16 14.88 -2.24 2.30
CA THR A 16 14.77 -0.88 1.76
C THR A 16 14.13 -0.90 0.36
N PRO A 17 13.25 0.05 0.00
CA PRO A 17 12.71 0.17 -1.36
C PRO A 17 13.81 0.49 -2.39
N GLY A 18 13.72 -0.11 -3.58
CA GLY A 18 14.69 0.02 -4.68
C GLY A 18 15.70 -1.12 -4.72
N ILE A 19 16.35 -1.31 -5.87
CA ILE A 19 17.37 -2.35 -6.07
C ILE A 19 18.66 -1.94 -5.33
N PRO A 20 19.14 -2.72 -4.34
CA PRO A 20 20.47 -2.56 -3.79
C PRO A 20 21.49 -2.92 -4.86
N ASN A 21 22.47 -2.04 -5.08
CA ASN A 21 23.58 -2.27 -5.99
C ASN A 21 23.13 -2.62 -7.44
N PRO A 22 22.50 -1.68 -8.17
CA PRO A 22 22.11 -1.92 -9.55
C PRO A 22 23.36 -2.13 -10.42
N GLY A 23 23.53 -3.35 -10.94
CA GLY A 23 24.71 -3.72 -11.73
C GLY A 23 24.51 -3.55 -13.23
N TYR A 24 23.27 -3.63 -13.72
CA TYR A 24 22.97 -3.62 -15.14
C TYR A 24 21.71 -2.81 -15.44
N LEU A 25 21.65 -2.30 -16.68
CA LEU A 25 20.52 -1.60 -17.25
C LEU A 25 20.19 -2.22 -18.60
N LEU A 26 18.95 -2.66 -18.82
CA LEU A 26 18.45 -2.97 -20.14
C LEU A 26 17.68 -1.76 -20.67
N LEU A 27 17.96 -1.36 -21.90
CA LEU A 27 17.23 -0.33 -22.62
C LEU A 27 16.50 -0.96 -23.80
N LEU A 28 15.20 -0.67 -23.92
CA LEU A 28 14.39 -1.08 -25.05
C LEU A 28 14.25 0.08 -26.04
N TYR A 29 14.49 -0.24 -27.31
CA TYR A 29 14.25 0.65 -28.43
C TYR A 29 13.22 0.00 -29.35
N GLU A 30 12.00 0.55 -29.40
CA GLU A 30 10.92 0.05 -30.27
C GLU A 30 10.75 0.94 -31.50
N ASN A 31 11.66 0.78 -32.47
CA ASN A 31 11.54 1.37 -33.80
C ASN A 31 11.18 0.27 -34.81
N ASP A 32 11.39 0.48 -36.11
CA ASP A 32 11.16 -0.52 -37.18
C ASP A 32 11.82 -1.89 -36.90
N ARG A 33 12.86 -1.91 -36.06
CA ARG A 33 13.49 -3.12 -35.56
C ARG A 33 13.71 -2.99 -34.05
N PRO A 34 12.90 -3.68 -33.21
CA PRO A 34 13.02 -3.56 -31.76
C PRO A 34 14.35 -4.14 -31.28
N ALA A 35 14.93 -3.58 -30.23
CA ALA A 35 16.18 -4.09 -29.66
C ALA A 35 16.25 -3.85 -28.15
N TRP A 36 16.68 -4.88 -27.42
CA TRP A 36 17.17 -4.75 -26.07
C TRP A 36 18.68 -4.57 -26.06
N GLU A 37 19.16 -3.54 -25.38
CA GLU A 37 20.58 -3.33 -25.10
C GLU A 37 20.84 -3.49 -23.60
N LEU A 38 21.58 -4.52 -23.22
CA LEU A 38 22.03 -4.78 -21.86
C LEU A 38 23.38 -4.10 -21.61
N ILE A 39 23.42 -3.19 -20.65
CA ILE A 39 24.57 -2.33 -20.33
C ILE A 39 25.03 -2.58 -18.89
N PRO A 40 26.30 -2.94 -18.65
CA PRO A 40 26.88 -3.00 -17.32
C PRO A 40 27.15 -1.59 -16.77
N LEU A 41 26.72 -1.33 -15.54
CA LEU A 41 26.82 -0.01 -14.89
C LEU A 41 28.21 0.24 -14.27
N TYR A 42 28.97 -0.81 -13.97
CA TYR A 42 30.29 -0.71 -13.34
C TYR A 42 31.42 -1.29 -14.22
N PRO A 43 32.65 -0.74 -14.18
CA PRO A 43 33.79 -1.22 -14.97
C PRO A 43 34.16 -2.69 -14.77
N GLU A 44 34.01 -3.21 -13.56
CA GLU A 44 34.29 -4.61 -13.22
C GLU A 44 33.39 -5.58 -13.96
N LEU A 45 32.13 -5.20 -14.22
CA LEU A 45 31.15 -6.02 -14.95
C LEU A 45 31.40 -6.00 -16.47
N ARG A 46 32.15 -5.00 -16.97
CA ARG A 46 32.53 -4.91 -18.40
C ARG A 46 33.57 -5.94 -18.81
N LYS A 47 34.34 -6.49 -17.87
CA LYS A 47 35.35 -7.52 -18.16
C LYS A 47 34.72 -8.77 -18.75
N ASP A 48 33.50 -9.09 -18.34
CA ASP A 48 32.77 -10.29 -18.79
C ASP A 48 31.80 -10.00 -19.93
N LEU A 49 31.12 -8.85 -19.91
CA LEU A 49 30.03 -8.54 -20.84
C LEU A 49 30.48 -7.66 -22.02
N GLY A 50 31.62 -6.98 -21.92
CA GLY A 50 32.01 -5.89 -22.82
C GLY A 50 31.25 -4.59 -22.50
N ASN A 51 31.10 -3.72 -23.50
CA ASN A 51 30.40 -2.43 -23.33
C ASN A 51 28.88 -2.59 -23.27
N SER A 52 28.31 -3.48 -24.08
CA SER A 52 26.89 -3.86 -24.03
C SER A 52 26.65 -5.16 -24.81
N LYS A 53 25.48 -5.77 -24.59
CA LYS A 53 24.96 -6.88 -25.41
C LYS A 53 23.61 -6.52 -26.00
N ILE A 54 23.45 -6.83 -27.29
CA ILE A 54 22.24 -6.49 -28.04
C ILE A 54 21.48 -7.77 -28.41
N LEU A 55 20.18 -7.76 -28.15
CA LEU A 55 19.25 -8.80 -28.58
C LEU A 55 18.09 -8.16 -29.33
N ILE A 56 17.77 -8.70 -30.50
CA ILE A 56 16.58 -8.36 -31.27
C ILE A 56 15.49 -9.37 -30.88
N PRO A 57 14.47 -8.95 -30.11
CA PRO A 57 13.49 -9.86 -29.55
C PRO A 57 12.45 -10.30 -30.59
N SER A 58 11.68 -11.32 -30.24
CA SER A 58 10.39 -11.59 -30.88
C SER A 58 9.36 -10.56 -30.41
N ILE A 59 8.57 -10.00 -31.32
CA ILE A 59 7.60 -8.94 -31.00
C ILE A 59 6.59 -9.42 -29.95
N GLU A 60 6.16 -10.69 -30.02
CA GLU A 60 5.15 -11.23 -29.10
C GLU A 60 5.69 -11.45 -27.68
N ASN A 61 7.02 -11.57 -27.49
CA ASN A 61 7.62 -11.96 -26.21
C ASN A 61 8.81 -11.06 -25.83
N MET A 62 8.76 -9.77 -26.17
CA MET A 62 9.85 -8.83 -25.96
C MET A 62 10.29 -8.72 -24.51
N LEU A 63 9.36 -8.66 -23.55
CA LEU A 63 9.71 -8.63 -22.14
C LEU A 63 10.37 -9.93 -21.69
N GLU A 64 9.87 -11.06 -22.18
CA GLU A 64 10.40 -12.36 -21.83
C GLU A 64 11.79 -12.61 -22.43
N ASP A 65 12.03 -12.13 -23.65
CA ASP A 65 13.35 -12.18 -24.28
C ASP A 65 14.38 -11.31 -23.52
N ALA A 66 13.94 -10.23 -22.85
CA ALA A 66 14.79 -9.50 -21.89
C ALA A 66 15.10 -10.30 -20.62
N LEU A 67 14.13 -11.05 -20.06
CA LEU A 67 14.36 -11.93 -18.93
C LEU A 67 15.33 -13.06 -19.29
N LEU A 68 15.21 -13.60 -20.51
CA LEU A 68 16.17 -14.55 -21.07
C LEU A 68 17.59 -13.97 -21.13
N MET A 69 17.75 -12.72 -21.59
CA MET A 69 19.05 -12.03 -21.56
C MET A 69 19.61 -11.92 -20.15
N ILE A 70 18.78 -11.58 -19.16
CA ILE A 70 19.18 -11.47 -17.75
C ILE A 70 19.68 -12.84 -17.25
N GLY A 71 18.97 -13.92 -17.56
CA GLY A 71 19.39 -15.27 -17.21
C GLY A 71 20.75 -15.66 -17.79
N ILE A 72 20.99 -15.33 -19.07
CA ILE A 72 22.21 -15.71 -19.79
C ILE A 72 23.41 -14.86 -19.35
N TYR A 73 23.23 -13.54 -19.26
CA TYR A 73 24.34 -12.60 -19.18
C TYR A 73 24.55 -11.96 -17.81
N VAL A 74 23.50 -11.85 -17.00
CA VAL A 74 23.56 -11.23 -15.66
C VAL A 74 23.69 -12.31 -14.59
N VAL A 75 22.71 -13.22 -14.54
CA VAL A 75 22.69 -14.35 -13.61
C VAL A 75 23.73 -15.39 -13.99
N LYS A 76 23.91 -15.60 -15.29
CA LYS A 76 24.77 -16.63 -15.88
C LYS A 76 24.41 -18.03 -15.38
N ASP A 77 23.13 -18.39 -15.45
CA ASP A 77 22.66 -19.75 -15.11
C ASP A 77 23.30 -20.78 -16.05
N GLU A 78 23.90 -21.83 -15.49
CA GLU A 78 24.71 -22.81 -16.23
C GLU A 78 23.87 -23.59 -17.26
N GLU A 79 22.66 -24.02 -16.87
CA GLU A 79 21.75 -24.79 -17.73
C GLU A 79 21.27 -23.93 -18.90
N LEU A 80 20.91 -22.69 -18.61
CA LEU A 80 20.47 -21.73 -19.61
C LEU A 80 21.61 -21.38 -20.59
N ILE A 81 22.83 -21.17 -20.10
CA ILE A 81 24.00 -20.90 -20.95
C ILE A 81 24.32 -22.10 -21.83
N GLU A 82 24.35 -23.32 -21.28
CA GLU A 82 24.66 -24.53 -22.04
C GLU A 82 23.69 -24.69 -23.21
N LYS A 83 22.40 -24.53 -22.94
CA LYS A 83 21.37 -24.65 -23.97
C LYS A 83 21.39 -23.49 -24.97
N ALA A 84 21.61 -22.27 -24.49
CA ALA A 84 21.76 -21.11 -25.36
C ALA A 84 22.97 -21.25 -26.30
N ARG A 85 24.08 -21.87 -25.85
CA ARG A 85 25.25 -22.14 -26.72
C ARG A 85 24.93 -23.09 -27.86
N ARG A 86 24.08 -24.08 -27.63
CA ARG A 86 23.65 -25.03 -28.67
C ARG A 86 22.77 -24.35 -29.73
N ILE A 87 21.86 -23.48 -29.29
CA ILE A 87 20.87 -22.82 -30.15
C ILE A 87 21.49 -21.60 -30.85
N PHE A 88 22.04 -20.65 -30.09
CA PHE A 88 22.52 -19.37 -30.60
C PHE A 88 23.97 -19.42 -31.11
N ARG A 89 24.77 -20.42 -30.72
CA ARG A 89 26.18 -20.60 -31.16
C ARG A 89 26.97 -19.29 -31.04
N ASP A 90 27.66 -18.88 -32.10
CA ASP A 90 28.48 -17.67 -32.16
C ASP A 90 27.70 -16.36 -31.94
N SER A 91 26.37 -16.38 -32.09
CA SER A 91 25.53 -15.20 -31.85
C SER A 91 25.48 -14.79 -30.38
N LEU A 92 25.81 -15.69 -29.43
CA LEU A 92 25.94 -15.36 -28.02
C LEU A 92 27.03 -14.32 -27.73
N GLU A 93 28.11 -14.37 -28.50
CA GLU A 93 29.23 -13.45 -28.34
C GLU A 93 29.00 -12.12 -29.08
N ARG A 94 28.07 -12.12 -30.04
CA ARG A 94 27.74 -10.99 -30.91
C ARG A 94 26.34 -10.44 -30.59
N ARG A 95 25.47 -10.37 -31.60
CA ARG A 95 24.07 -9.92 -31.51
C ARG A 95 23.17 -11.14 -31.70
N ILE A 96 22.19 -11.31 -30.81
CA ILE A 96 21.18 -12.36 -30.94
C ILE A 96 19.98 -11.79 -31.70
N GLU A 97 19.49 -12.50 -32.71
CA GLU A 97 18.26 -12.17 -33.41
C GLU A 97 17.27 -13.31 -33.19
N ILE A 98 16.37 -13.19 -32.20
CA ILE A 98 15.56 -14.30 -31.70
C ILE A 98 14.73 -14.96 -32.81
N TYR A 99 14.18 -14.17 -33.74
CA TYR A 99 13.37 -14.68 -34.84
C TYR A 99 14.16 -15.54 -35.85
N ALA A 100 15.49 -15.54 -35.81
CA ALA A 100 16.33 -16.34 -36.70
C ALA A 100 16.47 -17.80 -36.25
N PHE A 101 15.92 -18.15 -35.09
CA PHE A 101 16.02 -19.48 -34.47
C PHE A 101 14.65 -20.17 -34.40
N ASP A 102 14.66 -21.48 -34.19
CA ASP A 102 13.42 -22.26 -34.07
C ASP A 102 12.61 -21.81 -32.84
N ARG A 103 11.31 -21.57 -33.05
CA ARG A 103 10.42 -21.04 -32.01
C ARG A 103 10.29 -21.97 -30.81
N ARG A 104 10.33 -23.30 -31.00
CA ARG A 104 10.22 -24.27 -29.90
C ARG A 104 11.51 -24.31 -29.09
N GLU A 105 12.65 -24.22 -29.75
CA GLU A 105 13.96 -24.18 -29.07
C GLU A 105 14.10 -22.93 -28.19
N VAL A 106 13.65 -21.76 -28.69
CA VAL A 106 13.61 -20.51 -27.95
C VAL A 106 12.59 -20.56 -26.81
N GLU A 107 11.40 -21.10 -27.02
CA GLU A 107 10.41 -21.24 -25.95
C GLU A 107 10.92 -22.12 -24.81
N ASP A 108 11.64 -23.20 -25.13
CA ASP A 108 12.25 -24.06 -24.13
C ASP A 108 13.40 -23.33 -23.38
N LEU A 109 14.08 -22.35 -23.99
CA LEU A 109 14.97 -21.44 -23.23
C LEU A 109 14.20 -20.54 -22.26
N ARG A 110 13.06 -19.99 -22.68
CA ARG A 110 12.20 -19.14 -21.82
C ARG A 110 11.64 -19.93 -20.64
N SER A 111 11.21 -21.17 -20.88
CA SER A 111 10.77 -22.09 -19.83
C SER A 111 11.85 -22.33 -18.76
N ILE A 112 13.11 -22.52 -19.19
CA ILE A 112 14.24 -22.62 -18.25
C ILE A 112 14.42 -21.31 -17.49
N ALA A 113 14.38 -20.16 -18.17
CA ALA A 113 14.50 -18.85 -17.53
C ALA A 113 13.44 -18.63 -16.44
N ARG A 114 12.15 -18.92 -16.71
CA ARG A 114 11.05 -18.87 -15.73
C ARG A 114 11.35 -19.69 -14.48
N ARG A 115 11.82 -20.94 -14.67
CA ARG A 115 12.15 -21.86 -13.57
C ARG A 115 13.38 -21.43 -12.76
N LYS A 116 14.38 -20.84 -13.42
CA LYS A 116 15.69 -20.57 -12.81
C LYS A 116 15.78 -19.21 -12.16
N LEU A 117 15.34 -18.14 -12.83
CA LEU A 117 15.54 -16.75 -12.35
C LEU A 117 14.98 -16.52 -10.95
N GLN A 118 13.85 -17.16 -10.63
CA GLN A 118 13.21 -17.09 -9.31
C GLN A 118 14.06 -17.64 -8.14
N ARG A 119 15.14 -18.37 -8.44
CA ARG A 119 16.04 -18.98 -7.43
C ARG A 119 17.26 -18.13 -7.11
N TYR A 120 17.49 -17.06 -7.85
CA TYR A 120 18.65 -16.20 -7.70
C TYR A 120 18.33 -14.95 -6.88
N ASP A 121 19.34 -14.41 -6.20
CA ASP A 121 19.25 -13.14 -5.47
C ASP A 121 19.28 -11.95 -6.44
N ILE A 122 18.27 -11.85 -7.29
CA ILE A 122 18.13 -10.79 -8.28
C ILE A 122 16.82 -10.04 -8.12
N GLY A 123 16.86 -8.75 -8.46
CA GLY A 123 15.70 -7.88 -8.46
C GLY A 123 15.64 -7.01 -9.72
N LEU A 124 14.41 -6.78 -10.20
CA LEU A 124 14.13 -6.01 -11.41
C LEU A 124 13.27 -4.78 -11.12
N ILE A 125 13.62 -3.62 -11.68
CA ILE A 125 12.72 -2.47 -11.78
C ILE A 125 12.44 -2.28 -13.26
N ILE A 126 11.21 -2.51 -13.68
CA ILE A 126 10.75 -2.48 -15.06
C ILE A 126 9.96 -1.18 -15.25
N ALA A 127 10.43 -0.30 -16.11
CA ALA A 127 9.81 1.00 -16.35
C ALA A 127 9.46 1.13 -17.84
N PRO A 128 8.28 0.66 -18.27
CA PRO A 128 7.76 0.93 -19.60
C PRO A 128 7.34 2.40 -19.74
N GLY A 129 7.62 3.00 -20.89
CA GLY A 129 7.03 4.27 -21.31
C GLY A 129 5.60 4.11 -21.80
N GLU A 130 4.89 5.24 -21.99
CA GLU A 130 3.46 5.27 -22.37
C GLU A 130 3.14 4.46 -23.63
N ASP A 131 4.05 4.46 -24.60
CA ASP A 131 3.87 3.82 -25.90
C ASP A 131 4.62 2.47 -26.02
N SER A 132 5.16 1.93 -24.93
CA SER A 132 5.93 0.69 -25.00
C SER A 132 5.02 -0.54 -25.13
N THR A 133 5.31 -1.40 -26.11
CA THR A 133 4.53 -2.63 -26.35
C THR A 133 4.66 -3.61 -25.19
N ILE A 134 5.71 -3.52 -24.38
CA ILE A 134 5.87 -4.41 -23.21
C ILE A 134 4.81 -4.16 -22.13
N LEU A 135 4.09 -3.03 -22.16
CA LEU A 135 2.91 -2.80 -21.31
C LEU A 135 1.90 -3.93 -21.45
N GLY A 136 1.69 -4.43 -22.68
CA GLY A 136 0.79 -5.56 -22.95
C GLY A 136 1.38 -6.92 -22.62
N GLN A 137 2.65 -6.99 -22.22
CA GLN A 137 3.38 -8.25 -21.98
C GLN A 137 3.72 -8.44 -20.49
N LEU A 138 3.36 -7.50 -19.61
CA LEU A 138 3.66 -7.54 -18.19
C LEU A 138 3.11 -8.79 -17.49
N GLU A 139 2.06 -9.41 -18.04
CA GLU A 139 1.45 -10.62 -17.48
C GLU A 139 2.43 -11.80 -17.44
N VAL A 140 3.38 -11.87 -18.38
CA VAL A 140 4.39 -12.96 -18.42
C VAL A 140 5.24 -13.01 -17.15
N LEU A 141 5.40 -11.90 -16.43
CA LEU A 141 6.14 -11.84 -15.16
C LEU A 141 5.52 -12.75 -14.09
N ARG A 142 4.22 -13.06 -14.19
CA ARG A 142 3.55 -13.99 -13.28
C ARG A 142 4.09 -15.42 -13.40
N GLU A 143 4.58 -15.79 -14.59
CA GLU A 143 5.20 -17.11 -14.80
C GLU A 143 6.59 -17.24 -14.16
N TYR A 144 7.17 -16.11 -13.71
CA TYR A 144 8.49 -16.08 -13.06
C TYR A 144 8.42 -16.21 -11.52
N GLY A 145 7.27 -16.60 -10.96
CA GLY A 145 7.14 -17.05 -9.57
C GLY A 145 7.78 -16.11 -8.53
N ASP A 146 8.78 -16.60 -7.80
CA ASP A 146 9.47 -15.87 -6.72
C ASP A 146 10.46 -14.79 -7.18
N LEU A 147 10.61 -14.57 -8.50
CA LEU A 147 11.45 -13.50 -9.03
C LEU A 147 10.96 -12.15 -8.52
N TRP A 148 11.81 -11.41 -7.80
CA TRP A 148 11.43 -10.09 -7.34
C TRP A 148 11.46 -9.09 -8.49
N TYR A 149 10.34 -8.39 -8.69
CA TYR A 149 10.28 -7.26 -9.60
C TYR A 149 9.36 -6.15 -9.07
N GLN A 150 9.56 -4.95 -9.57
CA GLN A 150 8.67 -3.80 -9.44
C GLN A 150 8.43 -3.22 -10.84
N VAL A 151 7.17 -2.95 -11.19
CA VAL A 151 6.82 -2.29 -12.45
C VAL A 151 6.42 -0.84 -12.16
N ASN A 152 7.09 0.11 -12.81
CA ASN A 152 6.79 1.54 -12.73
C ASN A 152 6.04 1.94 -13.99
N LEU A 153 4.71 1.94 -13.90
CA LEU A 153 3.84 2.33 -15.02
C LEU A 153 3.89 3.86 -15.21
N PRO A 154 3.75 4.34 -16.45
CA PRO A 154 3.65 5.77 -16.73
C PRO A 154 2.31 6.33 -16.20
N ASP A 155 2.35 7.52 -15.61
CA ASP A 155 1.18 8.19 -15.04
C ASP A 155 0.16 8.56 -16.13
N LYS A 156 -0.95 7.83 -16.21
CA LYS A 156 -2.08 8.26 -17.05
C LYS A 156 -2.63 9.58 -16.51
N LYS A 157 -2.47 10.67 -17.28
CA LYS A 157 -3.20 11.92 -17.08
C LYS A 157 -4.71 11.64 -16.91
N LEU A 158 -5.28 12.25 -15.88
CA LEU A 158 -6.71 12.35 -15.57
C LEU A 158 -7.61 12.28 -16.82
N SER A 159 -8.35 11.18 -16.98
CA SER A 159 -9.57 11.16 -17.79
C SER A 159 -10.55 10.06 -17.33
N ASN A 160 -11.69 10.53 -16.82
CA ASN A 160 -13.01 9.93 -16.65
C ASN A 160 -13.21 8.41 -16.75
N THR A 161 -13.70 7.83 -15.65
CA THR A 161 -14.32 6.49 -15.53
C THR A 161 -15.54 6.32 -16.45
N PRO A 162 -15.85 5.07 -16.86
CA PRO A 162 -17.03 4.41 -16.28
C PRO A 162 -16.89 2.89 -16.03
N GLY A 163 -17.63 2.40 -15.03
CA GLY A 163 -18.09 0.99 -14.92
C GLY A 163 -17.43 0.12 -13.85
N PHE A 164 -17.92 0.20 -12.61
CA PHE A 164 -17.63 -0.75 -11.52
C PHE A 164 -18.75 -1.82 -11.52
N PHE A 165 -18.39 -3.11 -11.46
CA PHE A 165 -19.21 -4.32 -11.62
C PHE A 165 -19.44 -4.77 -13.07
N ASP A 166 -18.51 -5.57 -13.57
CA ASP A 166 -18.82 -6.89 -14.15
C ASP A 166 -17.56 -7.79 -14.10
N GLU A 167 -17.75 -8.99 -13.55
CA GLU A 167 -16.94 -10.23 -13.61
C GLU A 167 -15.39 -10.14 -13.57
N ILE A 168 -14.81 -10.43 -12.38
CA ILE A 168 -13.44 -10.98 -12.29
C ILE A 168 -13.58 -12.46 -11.90
N PRO A 169 -13.12 -13.42 -12.73
CA PRO A 169 -13.21 -14.84 -12.40
C PRO A 169 -12.25 -15.19 -11.26
N LEU A 170 -12.75 -16.00 -10.31
CA LEU A 170 -11.93 -16.74 -9.35
C LEU A 170 -11.13 -17.80 -10.11
N GLN A 171 -9.80 -17.70 -10.15
CA GLN A 171 -8.92 -18.80 -10.55
C GLN A 171 -7.71 -18.96 -9.61
N GLU A 172 -7.34 -20.23 -9.44
CA GLU A 172 -6.54 -20.84 -8.37
C GLU A 172 -5.10 -20.30 -8.26
N HIS A 173 -4.64 -20.14 -7.01
CA HIS A 173 -3.52 -19.25 -6.62
C HIS A 173 -2.20 -19.99 -6.33
N SER A 174 -1.06 -19.36 -6.66
CA SER A 174 0.33 -19.82 -6.46
C SER A 174 1.03 -19.13 -5.27
N ASP A 175 1.77 -19.88 -4.46
CA ASP A 175 2.34 -19.60 -3.12
C ASP A 175 3.23 -18.35 -2.83
N SER A 176 2.89 -17.13 -3.26
CA SER A 176 3.46 -15.85 -2.74
C SER A 176 2.68 -15.21 -1.55
N PRO A 177 3.30 -14.75 -0.44
CA PRO A 177 2.57 -14.12 0.67
C PRO A 177 1.75 -12.85 0.30
N ARG A 178 1.98 -12.27 -0.89
CA ARG A 178 1.23 -11.09 -1.38
C ARG A 178 -0.22 -11.41 -1.74
N TRP A 179 -0.47 -12.50 -2.48
CA TRP A 179 -1.85 -12.90 -2.82
C TRP A 179 -2.63 -13.30 -1.58
N GLU A 180 -1.94 -13.79 -0.55
CA GLU A 180 -2.57 -14.20 0.70
C GLU A 180 -3.25 -13.01 1.41
N TYR A 181 -2.60 -11.83 1.45
CA TYR A 181 -3.14 -10.64 2.08
C TYR A 181 -4.37 -10.11 1.33
N THR A 182 -4.24 -9.99 0.01
CA THR A 182 -5.29 -9.47 -0.87
C THR A 182 -6.50 -10.40 -0.91
N GLU A 183 -6.28 -11.71 -1.03
CA GLU A 183 -7.37 -12.68 -0.98
C GLU A 183 -8.05 -12.71 0.39
N ALA A 184 -7.27 -12.64 1.48
CA ALA A 184 -7.83 -12.56 2.82
C ALA A 184 -8.68 -11.30 2.99
N PHE A 185 -8.24 -10.15 2.46
CA PHE A 185 -9.00 -8.92 2.45
C PHE A 185 -10.32 -9.08 1.69
N TRP A 186 -10.31 -9.60 0.46
CA TRP A 186 -11.53 -9.83 -0.32
C TRP A 186 -12.50 -10.79 0.37
N LYS A 187 -12.00 -11.89 0.95
CA LYS A 187 -12.77 -12.83 1.77
C LYS A 187 -13.43 -12.14 2.97
N ILE A 188 -12.71 -11.26 3.65
CA ILE A 188 -13.25 -10.45 4.75
C ILE A 188 -14.33 -9.49 4.24
N LEU A 189 -14.04 -8.72 3.18
CA LEU A 189 -14.95 -7.72 2.61
C LEU A 189 -16.28 -8.35 2.19
N ASN A 190 -16.22 -9.43 1.41
CA ASN A 190 -17.39 -10.18 0.95
C ASN A 190 -18.20 -10.75 2.12
N LYS A 191 -17.52 -11.28 3.15
CA LYS A 191 -18.21 -11.82 4.33
C LYS A 191 -18.89 -10.72 5.14
N LEU A 192 -18.28 -9.55 5.26
CA LEU A 192 -18.90 -8.42 5.93
C LEU A 192 -20.12 -7.91 5.17
N GLU A 193 -20.04 -7.83 3.84
CA GLU A 193 -21.19 -7.47 3.02
C GLU A 193 -22.35 -8.46 3.19
N GLU A 194 -22.06 -9.77 3.17
CA GLU A 194 -23.05 -10.82 3.44
C GLU A 194 -23.73 -10.64 4.80
N LYS A 195 -22.95 -10.27 5.83
CA LYS A 195 -23.40 -10.08 7.21
C LYS A 195 -24.03 -8.73 7.49
N SER A 196 -23.93 -7.77 6.57
CA SER A 196 -24.53 -6.46 6.76
C SER A 196 -26.04 -6.56 6.70
N ILE A 197 -26.70 -5.95 7.68
CA ILE A 197 -28.17 -5.84 7.71
C ILE A 197 -28.69 -4.94 6.58
N ASP A 198 -27.82 -4.13 5.99
CA ASP A 198 -28.11 -3.26 4.85
C ASP A 198 -26.90 -3.24 3.90
N LYS A 199 -26.92 -4.14 2.90
CA LYS A 199 -25.85 -4.26 1.90
C LYS A 199 -25.64 -2.98 1.10
N LYS A 200 -26.69 -2.19 0.87
CA LYS A 200 -26.60 -0.95 0.10
C LYS A 200 -25.87 0.12 0.92
N LYS A 201 -26.19 0.21 2.22
CA LYS A 201 -25.45 1.03 3.18
C LYS A 201 -24.00 0.58 3.33
N PHE A 202 -23.75 -0.72 3.38
CA PHE A 202 -22.39 -1.27 3.42
C PHE A 202 -21.56 -0.80 2.23
N ARG A 203 -22.03 -1.05 0.99
CA ARG A 203 -21.32 -0.65 -0.24
C ARG A 203 -21.07 0.85 -0.29
N ARG A 204 -22.10 1.67 0.01
CA ARG A 204 -21.95 3.13 0.08
C ARG A 204 -20.91 3.53 1.12
N GLY A 205 -20.94 2.94 2.31
CA GLY A 205 -19.97 3.25 3.35
C GLY A 205 -18.54 2.91 2.93
N ILE A 206 -18.32 1.75 2.28
CA ILE A 206 -17.01 1.39 1.73
C ILE A 206 -16.57 2.39 0.65
N GLU A 207 -17.46 2.76 -0.28
CA GLU A 207 -17.21 3.78 -1.31
C GLU A 207 -16.84 5.14 -0.67
N ASP A 208 -17.59 5.56 0.34
CA ASP A 208 -17.34 6.80 1.08
C ASP A 208 -15.93 6.79 1.68
N PHE A 209 -15.54 5.72 2.37
CA PHE A 209 -14.17 5.58 2.89
C PHE A 209 -13.10 5.45 1.79
N ASN A 210 -13.45 4.88 0.64
CA ASN A 210 -12.57 4.79 -0.52
C ASN A 210 -12.27 6.17 -1.13
N SER A 211 -13.24 7.09 -1.05
CA SER A 211 -13.13 8.46 -1.54
C SER A 211 -12.28 9.39 -0.67
N TYR A 212 -11.77 8.92 0.48
CA TYR A 212 -11.01 9.76 1.42
C TYR A 212 -9.65 10.21 0.88
N ARG A 213 -9.18 9.68 -0.26
CA ARG A 213 -7.90 10.06 -0.87
C ARG A 213 -7.75 11.59 -0.94
N GLU A 214 -6.75 12.11 -0.22
CA GLU A 214 -6.38 13.54 -0.18
C GLU A 214 -7.52 14.48 0.22
N ARG A 215 -8.51 13.96 0.96
CA ARG A 215 -9.73 14.70 1.31
C ARG A 215 -9.45 16.02 2.03
N PHE A 216 -8.38 16.12 2.82
CA PHE A 216 -8.04 17.33 3.56
C PHE A 216 -7.99 18.59 2.70
N ARG A 217 -7.59 18.48 1.42
CA ARG A 217 -7.53 19.60 0.47
C ARG A 217 -8.89 20.26 0.22
N LYS A 218 -9.97 19.53 0.49
CA LYS A 218 -11.37 19.97 0.30
C LYS A 218 -12.09 20.21 1.64
N MET A 219 -11.43 20.00 2.77
CA MET A 219 -12.03 20.18 4.08
C MET A 219 -11.88 21.62 4.55
N SER A 220 -12.90 22.10 5.25
CA SER A 220 -12.82 23.35 6.02
C SER A 220 -12.01 23.16 7.31
N ASP A 221 -11.51 24.26 7.85
CA ASP A 221 -10.81 24.28 9.14
C ASP A 221 -11.68 23.70 10.27
N ASP A 222 -12.99 23.95 10.25
CA ASP A 222 -13.94 23.44 11.25
C ASP A 222 -14.10 21.91 11.16
N GLU A 223 -14.08 21.33 9.95
CA GLU A 223 -14.11 19.87 9.76
C GLU A 223 -12.81 19.21 10.22
N ILE A 224 -11.66 19.82 9.90
CA ILE A 224 -10.35 19.31 10.31
C ILE A 224 -10.23 19.36 11.84
N TYR A 225 -10.61 20.47 12.47
CA TYR A 225 -10.60 20.60 13.92
C TYR A 225 -11.58 19.64 14.60
N SER A 226 -12.79 19.48 14.05
CA SER A 226 -13.74 18.48 14.54
C SER A 226 -13.17 17.07 14.46
N THR A 227 -12.40 16.76 13.42
CA THR A 227 -11.69 15.47 13.28
C THR A 227 -10.62 15.30 14.37
N LEU A 228 -9.84 16.35 14.64
CA LEU A 228 -8.85 16.40 15.72
C LEU A 228 -9.49 16.11 17.10
N VAL A 229 -10.64 16.70 17.38
CA VAL A 229 -11.39 16.46 18.63
C VAL A 229 -11.86 15.01 18.71
N GLN A 230 -12.44 14.48 17.63
CA GLN A 230 -12.92 13.10 17.58
C GLN A 230 -11.81 12.10 17.89
N VAL A 231 -10.64 12.22 17.26
CA VAL A 231 -9.53 11.27 17.46
C VAL A 231 -8.97 11.31 18.89
N VAL A 232 -8.93 12.49 19.52
CA VAL A 232 -8.54 12.62 20.94
C VAL A 232 -9.48 11.83 21.83
N PHE A 233 -10.80 11.89 21.58
CA PHE A 233 -11.77 11.12 22.35
C PHE A 233 -11.72 9.63 22.02
N TYR A 234 -11.59 9.21 20.76
CA TYR A 234 -11.45 7.79 20.43
C TYR A 234 -10.18 7.13 21.00
N SER A 235 -9.10 7.90 21.22
CA SER A 235 -7.84 7.37 21.77
C SER A 235 -8.02 6.74 23.16
N GLY A 236 -7.84 5.41 23.27
CA GLY A 236 -7.91 4.70 24.54
C GLY A 236 -9.31 4.60 25.17
N MET A 237 -10.39 4.83 24.40
CA MET A 237 -11.77 4.69 24.87
C MET A 237 -12.57 3.71 24.01
N ASN A 238 -13.64 3.17 24.58
CA ASN A 238 -14.55 2.31 23.84
C ASN A 238 -15.30 3.12 22.77
N ALA A 239 -15.11 2.77 21.50
CA ALA A 239 -15.66 3.51 20.37
C ALA A 239 -17.18 3.70 20.46
N LYS A 240 -17.95 2.67 20.85
CA LYS A 240 -19.41 2.75 21.00
C LYS A 240 -19.82 3.80 22.03
N THR A 241 -19.09 3.90 23.14
CA THR A 241 -19.34 4.91 24.18
C THR A 241 -19.07 6.31 23.65
N VAL A 242 -17.95 6.48 22.95
CA VAL A 242 -17.55 7.77 22.36
C VAL A 242 -18.53 8.22 21.29
N SER A 243 -18.90 7.36 20.34
CA SER A 243 -19.85 7.69 19.28
C SER A 243 -21.21 8.12 19.84
N LYS A 244 -21.71 7.47 20.90
CA LYS A 244 -22.97 7.87 21.56
C LYS A 244 -22.92 9.27 22.16
N LYS A 245 -21.77 9.67 22.70
CA LYS A 245 -21.56 10.99 23.35
C LYS A 245 -20.97 12.05 22.42
N MET A 246 -20.70 11.69 21.16
CA MET A 246 -20.05 12.60 20.20
C MET A 246 -20.81 13.91 19.95
N PRO A 247 -22.16 13.91 19.83
CA PRO A 247 -22.89 15.17 19.70
C PRO A 247 -22.64 16.14 20.87
N THR A 248 -22.61 15.63 22.11
CA THR A 248 -22.30 16.45 23.29
C THR A 248 -20.85 16.90 23.29
N ILE A 249 -19.91 16.04 22.91
CA ILE A 249 -18.49 16.39 22.79
C ILE A 249 -18.31 17.55 21.80
N LEU A 250 -18.85 17.45 20.59
CA LEU A 250 -18.70 18.49 19.55
C LEU A 250 -19.48 19.77 19.88
N LYS A 251 -20.62 19.68 20.58
CA LYS A 251 -21.33 20.86 21.12
C LYS A 251 -20.42 21.73 21.99
N TYR A 252 -19.59 21.11 22.83
CA TYR A 252 -18.68 21.84 23.71
C TYR A 252 -17.32 22.11 23.08
N LEU A 253 -16.80 21.18 22.28
CA LEU A 253 -15.39 21.16 21.87
C LEU A 253 -15.19 21.24 20.36
N GLY A 254 -16.24 21.41 19.55
CA GLY A 254 -16.16 21.38 18.09
C GLY A 254 -15.82 22.70 17.40
N ASP A 255 -15.89 23.83 18.11
CA ASP A 255 -15.54 25.16 17.59
C ASP A 255 -14.23 25.64 18.23
N PHE A 256 -13.12 25.60 17.48
CA PHE A 256 -11.81 25.95 18.02
C PHE A 256 -11.71 27.41 18.47
N ARG A 257 -12.46 28.33 17.85
CA ARG A 257 -12.41 29.76 18.17
C ARG A 257 -13.03 29.98 19.55
N LYS A 258 -14.17 29.34 19.79
CA LYS A 258 -14.82 29.35 21.10
C LYS A 258 -13.99 28.63 22.17
N VAL A 259 -13.46 27.45 21.83
CA VAL A 259 -12.76 26.58 22.78
C VAL A 259 -11.39 27.15 23.18
N ALA A 260 -10.74 27.93 22.32
CA ALA A 260 -9.50 28.62 22.63
C ALA A 260 -9.66 29.62 23.79
N GLU A 261 -10.86 30.18 23.97
CA GLU A 261 -11.18 31.16 25.02
C GLU A 261 -11.70 30.53 26.32
N TYR A 262 -11.76 29.19 26.42
CA TYR A 262 -12.33 28.52 27.60
C TYR A 262 -11.52 28.75 28.89
N THR A 263 -12.26 29.03 29.96
CA THR A 263 -11.75 29.20 31.33
C THR A 263 -12.03 27.99 32.22
N GLU A 264 -11.61 28.05 33.48
CA GLU A 264 -11.92 27.03 34.49
C GLU A 264 -13.44 26.90 34.76
N GLU A 265 -14.21 27.99 34.63
CA GLU A 265 -15.67 27.96 34.69
C GLU A 265 -16.26 27.11 33.56
N ASP A 266 -15.74 27.25 32.33
CA ASP A 266 -16.19 26.45 31.19
C ASP A 266 -15.85 24.98 31.38
N ILE A 267 -14.66 24.66 31.91
CA ILE A 267 -14.26 23.29 32.23
C ILE A 267 -15.21 22.68 33.27
N ARG A 268 -15.54 23.40 34.35
CA ARG A 268 -16.52 22.96 35.35
C ARG A 268 -17.87 22.67 34.72
N ARG A 269 -18.39 23.61 33.90
CA ARG A 269 -19.65 23.44 33.17
C ARG A 269 -19.66 22.19 32.27
N ILE A 270 -18.55 21.91 31.58
CA ILE A 270 -18.40 20.72 30.72
C ILE A 270 -18.40 19.44 31.57
N MET A 271 -17.70 19.44 32.72
CA MET A 271 -17.59 18.29 33.62
C MET A 271 -18.89 17.97 34.36
N ASP A 272 -19.77 18.95 34.52
CA ASP A 272 -21.09 18.80 35.15
C ASP A 272 -22.15 18.25 34.19
N ASP A 273 -21.94 18.32 32.87
CA ASP A 273 -22.86 17.74 31.90
C ASP A 273 -22.88 16.19 32.00
N ARG A 274 -24.06 15.63 32.27
CA ARG A 274 -24.27 14.18 32.44
C ARG A 274 -24.02 13.38 31.17
N ASP A 275 -24.23 14.01 30.02
CA ASP A 275 -24.04 13.40 28.70
C ASP A 275 -22.60 13.55 28.20
N MET A 276 -21.75 14.33 28.86
CA MET A 276 -20.32 14.43 28.56
C MET A 276 -19.52 13.20 29.01
N ILE A 277 -18.35 13.00 28.41
CA ILE A 277 -17.32 12.07 28.94
C ILE A 277 -16.44 12.86 29.91
N LYS A 278 -16.49 12.50 31.20
CA LYS A 278 -15.78 13.15 32.31
C LYS A 278 -14.27 12.84 32.31
N ASN A 279 -13.57 13.26 31.25
CA ASN A 279 -12.13 13.10 31.12
C ASN A 279 -11.45 14.47 31.04
N LEU A 280 -11.06 15.00 32.20
CA LEU A 280 -10.46 16.32 32.34
C LEU A 280 -9.21 16.48 31.45
N LYS A 281 -8.35 15.45 31.39
CA LYS A 281 -7.12 15.49 30.58
C LYS A 281 -7.42 15.66 29.08
N LYS A 282 -8.50 15.05 28.57
CA LYS A 282 -8.91 15.19 27.17
C LYS A 282 -9.55 16.54 26.88
N ILE A 283 -10.36 17.05 27.81
CA ILE A 283 -10.96 18.38 27.69
C ILE A 283 -9.84 19.44 27.65
N GLN A 284 -8.89 19.37 28.58
CA GLN A 284 -7.72 20.25 28.60
C GLN A 284 -6.87 20.12 27.33
N ALA A 285 -6.71 18.89 26.80
CA ALA A 285 -6.03 18.69 25.53
C ALA A 285 -6.75 19.37 24.36
N CYS A 286 -8.09 19.30 24.28
CA CYS A 286 -8.87 20.00 23.26
C CYS A 286 -8.75 21.52 23.37
N ILE A 287 -8.72 22.07 24.58
CA ILE A 287 -8.51 23.51 24.82
C ILE A 287 -7.11 23.95 24.36
N HIS A 288 -6.06 23.20 24.72
CA HIS A 288 -4.70 23.44 24.20
C HIS A 288 -4.68 23.38 22.67
N ASN A 289 -5.28 22.34 22.11
CA ASN A 289 -5.30 22.12 20.66
C ASN A 289 -6.05 23.23 19.92
N ALA A 290 -7.14 23.75 20.49
CA ALA A 290 -7.88 24.87 19.92
C ALA A 290 -7.00 26.11 19.75
N LYS A 291 -6.22 26.45 20.79
CA LYS A 291 -5.28 27.57 20.77
C LYS A 291 -4.19 27.38 19.72
N GLU A 292 -3.61 26.19 19.63
CA GLU A 292 -2.60 25.88 18.60
C GLU A 292 -3.20 25.92 17.18
N PHE A 293 -4.42 25.38 17.01
CA PHE A 293 -5.11 25.36 15.73
C PHE A 293 -5.41 26.78 15.25
N GLN A 294 -5.91 27.64 16.15
CA GLN A 294 -6.16 29.05 15.85
C GLN A 294 -4.88 29.77 15.38
N ARG A 295 -3.76 29.59 16.09
CA ARG A 295 -2.47 30.19 15.68
C ARG A 295 -1.99 29.69 14.31
N ILE A 296 -2.24 28.42 13.99
CA ILE A 296 -1.93 27.87 12.67
C ILE A 296 -2.74 28.59 11.59
N VAL A 297 -4.06 28.70 11.79
CA VAL A 297 -4.95 29.37 10.84
C VAL A 297 -4.55 30.84 10.66
N GLU A 298 -4.23 31.55 11.75
CA GLU A 298 -3.76 32.94 11.72
C GLU A 298 -2.44 33.11 10.95
N SER A 299 -1.51 32.16 11.05
CA SER A 299 -0.17 32.27 10.44
C SER A 299 -0.07 31.72 9.02
N HIS A 300 -0.88 30.72 8.66
CA HIS A 300 -0.84 30.05 7.35
C HIS A 300 -2.08 30.33 6.49
N GLY A 301 -3.07 31.05 7.03
CA GLY A 301 -4.36 31.34 6.40
C GLY A 301 -5.38 30.21 6.49
N SER A 302 -4.94 28.95 6.62
CA SER A 302 -5.79 27.78 6.88
C SER A 302 -4.94 26.62 7.40
N PHE A 303 -5.59 25.60 7.98
CA PHE A 303 -4.91 24.38 8.38
C PHE A 303 -4.47 23.54 7.17
N VAL A 304 -5.21 23.60 6.05
CA VAL A 304 -4.82 22.97 4.79
C VAL A 304 -3.49 23.54 4.29
N ASN A 305 -3.35 24.86 4.27
CA ASN A 305 -2.10 25.52 3.89
C ASN A 305 -0.95 25.15 4.82
N TYR A 306 -1.23 24.99 6.11
CA TYR A 306 -0.24 24.48 7.05
C TYR A 306 0.22 23.06 6.69
N LEU A 307 -0.68 22.14 6.38
CA LEU A 307 -0.30 20.79 5.95
C LEU A 307 0.47 20.77 4.62
N GLU A 308 0.06 21.58 3.64
CA GLU A 308 0.74 21.69 2.33
C GLU A 308 2.13 22.32 2.45
N SER A 309 2.36 23.20 3.44
CA SER A 309 3.67 23.85 3.66
C SER A 309 4.83 22.88 3.95
N PHE A 310 4.52 21.63 4.30
CA PHE A 310 5.52 20.59 4.52
C PHE A 310 5.99 19.86 3.25
N GLU A 311 5.37 20.13 2.09
CA GLU A 311 5.71 19.51 0.80
C GLU A 311 5.76 17.97 0.91
N VAL A 312 4.67 17.40 1.43
CA VAL A 312 4.53 15.97 1.70
C VAL A 312 3.62 15.37 0.64
N ASP A 313 4.11 14.34 -0.05
CA ASP A 313 3.24 13.47 -0.83
C ASP A 313 2.28 12.73 0.12
N PRO A 314 0.96 12.97 0.01
CA PRO A 314 -0.03 12.39 0.91
C PRO A 314 -0.18 10.87 0.74
N THR A 315 0.41 10.27 -0.29
CA THR A 315 0.46 8.81 -0.50
C THR A 315 1.74 8.17 0.04
N ASN A 316 2.78 8.97 0.30
CA ASN A 316 4.09 8.49 0.69
C ASN A 316 4.23 8.36 2.21
N TYR A 317 4.17 7.11 2.71
CA TYR A 317 4.31 6.82 4.14
C TYR A 317 5.58 7.41 4.78
N ARG A 318 6.72 7.39 4.08
CA ARG A 318 8.01 7.86 4.62
C ARG A 318 7.99 9.37 4.82
N ASP A 319 7.45 10.11 3.87
CA ASP A 319 7.35 11.56 3.96
C ASP A 319 6.41 11.95 5.10
N ILE A 320 5.25 11.31 5.19
CA ILE A 320 4.27 11.56 6.24
C ILE A 320 4.87 11.24 7.63
N LYS A 321 5.57 10.10 7.76
CA LYS A 321 6.23 9.67 9.01
C LYS A 321 7.35 10.61 9.44
N THR A 322 8.12 11.16 8.50
CA THR A 322 9.31 11.96 8.83
C THR A 322 9.03 13.45 8.95
N LYS A 323 8.09 13.99 8.18
CA LYS A 323 7.80 15.43 8.12
C LYS A 323 6.58 15.82 8.95
N LEU A 324 5.42 15.15 8.78
CA LEU A 324 4.17 15.56 9.44
C LEU A 324 4.03 15.00 10.86
N VAL A 325 4.29 13.70 11.05
CA VAL A 325 4.05 13.04 12.33
C VAL A 325 4.77 13.71 13.52
N PRO A 326 6.08 14.05 13.43
CA PRO A 326 6.78 14.69 14.54
C PRO A 326 6.21 16.06 14.89
N GLU A 327 5.85 16.86 13.87
CA GLU A 327 5.33 18.21 14.05
C GLU A 327 3.93 18.20 14.68
N LEU A 328 3.04 17.33 14.21
CA LEU A 328 1.70 17.20 14.78
C LEU A 328 1.75 16.69 16.23
N MET A 329 2.63 15.72 16.52
CA MET A 329 2.80 15.20 17.88
C MET A 329 3.44 16.21 18.84
N LYS A 330 4.34 17.06 18.35
CA LYS A 330 4.97 18.11 19.14
C LYS A 330 3.96 19.19 19.53
N ARG A 331 3.10 19.58 18.59
CA ARG A 331 2.19 20.71 18.73
C ARG A 331 0.90 20.36 19.47
N PHE A 332 0.27 19.23 19.12
CA PHE A 332 -1.03 18.85 19.65
C PHE A 332 -0.94 17.88 20.84
N LYS A 333 -1.80 18.08 21.84
CA LYS A 333 -1.98 17.20 22.98
C LYS A 333 -3.05 16.16 22.70
N GLY A 334 -2.92 14.99 23.32
CA GLY A 334 -3.85 13.87 23.12
C GLY A 334 -3.66 13.11 21.79
N ILE A 335 -2.73 13.53 20.94
CA ILE A 335 -2.29 12.81 19.74
C ILE A 335 -0.90 12.20 19.98
N GLY A 336 -0.87 10.91 20.36
CA GLY A 336 0.38 10.16 20.52
C GLY A 336 0.80 9.38 19.26
N LYS A 337 1.80 8.49 19.42
CA LYS A 337 2.42 7.68 18.35
C LYS A 337 1.45 6.89 17.46
N VAL A 338 0.29 6.48 17.97
CA VAL A 338 -0.74 5.76 17.20
C VAL A 338 -1.86 6.70 16.76
N THR A 339 -2.27 7.63 17.62
CA THR A 339 -3.39 8.55 17.36
C THR A 339 -3.09 9.53 16.22
N VAL A 340 -1.83 9.88 15.99
CA VAL A 340 -1.42 10.75 14.87
C VAL A 340 -1.78 10.14 13.52
N TYR A 341 -1.58 8.83 13.38
CA TYR A 341 -1.96 8.10 12.17
C TYR A 341 -3.49 8.03 12.01
N HIS A 342 -4.24 7.97 13.12
CA HIS A 342 -5.71 8.07 13.05
C HIS A 342 -6.15 9.41 12.46
N PHE A 343 -5.57 10.50 12.95
CA PHE A 343 -5.88 11.86 12.48
C PHE A 343 -5.56 12.00 10.99
N LEU A 344 -4.33 11.68 10.59
CA LEU A 344 -3.88 11.77 9.21
C LEU A 344 -4.70 10.87 8.27
N MET A 345 -5.03 9.64 8.69
CA MET A 345 -5.84 8.73 7.88
C MET A 345 -7.27 9.25 7.68
N ASP A 346 -7.91 9.84 8.69
CA ASP A 346 -9.24 10.45 8.58
C ASP A 346 -9.22 11.75 7.75
N LEU A 347 -8.09 12.45 7.71
CA LEU A 347 -7.84 13.57 6.79
C LEU A 347 -7.57 13.12 5.35
N GLY A 348 -7.36 11.83 5.10
CA GLY A 348 -7.15 11.32 3.75
C GLY A 348 -5.71 11.13 3.33
N PHE A 349 -4.77 11.07 4.27
CA PHE A 349 -3.40 10.63 4.00
C PHE A 349 -3.34 9.10 3.89
N GLY A 350 -2.44 8.60 3.04
CA GLY A 350 -2.19 7.19 2.71
C GLY A 350 -1.48 6.42 3.84
N VAL A 351 -1.80 6.73 5.09
CA VAL A 351 -1.24 6.08 6.27
C VAL A 351 -2.28 5.24 6.97
N MET A 352 -1.81 4.16 7.57
CA MET A 352 -2.63 3.23 8.32
C MET A 352 -2.43 3.45 9.82
N LYS A 353 -3.53 3.45 10.58
CA LYS A 353 -3.47 3.36 12.04
C LYS A 353 -3.26 1.89 12.44
N PRO A 354 -2.17 1.53 13.14
CA PRO A 354 -1.90 0.15 13.54
C PRO A 354 -2.78 -0.27 14.72
N ASP A 355 -4.07 -0.52 14.47
CA ASP A 355 -5.04 -0.88 15.51
C ASP A 355 -4.74 -2.24 16.15
N ARG A 356 -4.93 -2.33 17.47
CA ARG A 356 -4.73 -3.59 18.23
C ARG A 356 -5.60 -4.75 17.73
N THR A 357 -6.74 -4.43 17.12
CA THR A 357 -7.63 -5.42 16.52
C THR A 357 -7.01 -6.04 15.26
N ILE A 358 -6.31 -5.23 14.46
CA ILE A 358 -5.64 -5.66 13.23
C ILE A 358 -4.36 -6.41 13.57
N LEU A 359 -3.56 -5.91 14.52
CA LEU A 359 -2.38 -6.62 15.05
C LEU A 359 -2.76 -8.04 15.52
N ARG A 360 -3.88 -8.20 16.21
CA ARG A 360 -4.40 -9.50 16.63
C ARG A 360 -4.82 -10.38 15.44
N LEU A 361 -5.50 -9.81 14.44
CA LEU A 361 -5.87 -10.55 13.24
C LEU A 361 -4.61 -11.08 12.54
N PHE A 362 -3.64 -10.22 12.27
CA PHE A 362 -2.44 -10.59 11.54
C PHE A 362 -1.58 -11.60 12.31
N HIS A 363 -1.52 -11.49 13.63
CA HIS A 363 -0.90 -12.53 14.46
C HIS A 363 -1.63 -13.88 14.34
N ARG A 364 -2.97 -13.89 14.37
CA ARG A 364 -3.79 -15.11 14.20
C ARG A 364 -3.66 -15.75 12.82
N LEU A 365 -3.32 -14.97 11.80
CA LEU A 365 -3.03 -15.44 10.45
C LEU A 365 -1.55 -15.82 10.26
N GLY A 366 -0.70 -15.66 11.29
CA GLY A 366 0.73 -15.97 11.21
C GLY A 366 1.56 -14.89 10.50
N TRP A 367 0.96 -13.75 10.13
CA TRP A 367 1.65 -12.65 9.47
C TRP A 367 2.48 -11.80 10.43
N LEU A 368 2.19 -11.89 11.74
CA LEU A 368 2.97 -11.28 12.80
C LEU A 368 3.37 -12.32 13.86
N PRO A 369 4.59 -12.24 14.41
CA PRO A 369 5.05 -13.16 15.46
C PRO A 369 4.24 -13.02 16.75
N THR A 370 3.81 -11.81 17.11
CA THR A 370 2.92 -11.54 18.26
C THR A 370 1.92 -10.45 17.90
N SER A 371 0.87 -10.29 18.72
CA SER A 371 -0.07 -9.16 18.58
C SER A 371 0.38 -7.88 19.30
N ASP A 372 1.59 -7.87 19.89
CA ASP A 372 2.07 -6.74 20.65
C ASP A 372 2.42 -5.57 19.73
N PRO A 373 2.11 -4.32 20.10
CA PRO A 373 2.37 -3.14 19.27
C PRO A 373 3.86 -2.72 19.34
N THR A 374 4.77 -3.62 19.00
CA THR A 374 6.19 -3.31 18.82
C THR A 374 6.39 -2.44 17.59
N ALA A 375 7.52 -1.70 17.52
CA ALA A 375 7.83 -0.87 16.35
C ALA A 375 7.84 -1.71 15.06
N GLU A 376 8.42 -2.91 15.12
CA GLU A 376 8.47 -3.86 14.02
C GLU A 376 7.07 -4.35 13.59
N ASN A 377 6.23 -4.77 14.54
CA ASN A 377 4.87 -5.24 14.22
C ASN A 377 4.01 -4.11 13.65
N ILE A 378 4.17 -2.89 14.15
CA ILE A 378 3.49 -1.71 13.62
C ILE A 378 3.91 -1.45 12.17
N GLU A 379 5.20 -1.42 11.89
CA GLU A 379 5.73 -1.16 10.55
C GLU A 379 5.31 -2.25 9.56
N ARG A 380 5.37 -3.52 9.98
CA ARG A 380 4.90 -4.65 9.18
C ARG A 380 3.39 -4.59 8.91
N THR A 381 2.59 -4.21 9.90
CA THR A 381 1.13 -4.03 9.72
C THR A 381 0.82 -2.94 8.70
N ILE A 382 1.51 -1.79 8.80
CA ILE A 382 1.35 -0.69 7.86
C ILE A 382 1.70 -1.16 6.45
N LYS A 383 2.83 -1.85 6.29
CA LYS A 383 3.27 -2.40 5.00
C LYS A 383 2.23 -3.36 4.40
N ILE A 384 1.72 -4.32 5.17
CA ILE A 384 0.69 -5.26 4.70
C ILE A 384 -0.57 -4.52 4.24
N CYS A 385 -1.05 -3.53 5.02
CA CYS A 385 -2.23 -2.76 4.63
C CYS A 385 -1.98 -1.88 3.39
N SER A 386 -0.78 -1.32 3.24
CA SER A 386 -0.39 -0.58 2.04
C SER A 386 -0.31 -1.48 0.81
N GLU A 387 0.18 -2.72 0.97
CA GLU A 387 0.19 -3.74 -0.10
C GLU A 387 -1.24 -4.09 -0.52
N ILE A 388 -2.14 -4.38 0.43
CA ILE A 388 -3.57 -4.60 0.15
C ILE A 388 -4.15 -3.42 -0.60
N SER A 389 -3.94 -2.19 -0.12
CA SER A 389 -4.45 -0.96 -0.74
C SER A 389 -3.97 -0.79 -2.19
N SER A 390 -2.70 -1.06 -2.45
CA SER A 390 -2.10 -0.97 -3.78
C SER A 390 -2.64 -2.03 -4.73
N GLU A 391 -2.81 -3.27 -4.27
CA GLU A 391 -3.22 -4.40 -5.11
C GLU A 391 -4.72 -4.40 -5.40
N THR A 392 -5.55 -4.00 -4.43
CA THR A 392 -7.01 -3.97 -4.62
C THR A 392 -7.52 -2.66 -5.23
N GLY A 393 -6.68 -1.62 -5.27
CA GLY A 393 -7.09 -0.26 -5.66
C GLY A 393 -7.94 0.47 -4.62
N PHE A 394 -8.21 -0.15 -3.47
CA PHE A 394 -8.94 0.52 -2.38
C PHE A 394 -8.00 1.48 -1.66
N TRP A 395 -8.50 2.68 -1.33
CA TRP A 395 -7.79 3.61 -0.47
C TRP A 395 -7.59 3.03 0.94
N ILE A 396 -6.48 3.39 1.59
CA ILE A 396 -6.06 2.81 2.86
C ILE A 396 -7.14 2.89 3.95
N ARG A 397 -7.99 3.93 3.91
CA ARG A 397 -9.10 4.10 4.87
C ARG A 397 -10.20 3.04 4.69
N ALA A 398 -10.49 2.63 3.45
CA ALA A 398 -11.43 1.56 3.15
C ALA A 398 -10.87 0.20 3.56
N VAL A 399 -9.56 -0.01 3.39
CA VAL A 399 -8.86 -1.19 3.90
C VAL A 399 -8.96 -1.24 5.43
N ASP A 400 -8.62 -0.15 6.11
CA ASP A 400 -8.70 -0.03 7.58
C ASP A 400 -10.08 -0.38 8.10
N ILE A 401 -11.11 0.32 7.62
CA ILE A 401 -12.45 0.18 8.20
C ILE A 401 -13.02 -1.22 7.99
N THR A 402 -12.67 -1.88 6.90
CA THR A 402 -13.05 -3.25 6.59
C THR A 402 -12.42 -4.21 7.60
N LEU A 403 -11.10 -4.12 7.81
CA LEU A 403 -10.39 -4.96 8.78
C LEU A 403 -10.84 -4.67 10.22
N VAL A 404 -11.08 -3.40 10.57
CA VAL A 404 -11.61 -3.00 11.88
C VAL A 404 -13.01 -3.57 12.09
N ALA A 405 -13.93 -3.41 11.14
CA ALA A 405 -15.29 -3.94 11.25
C ALA A 405 -15.31 -5.47 11.42
N PHE A 406 -14.37 -6.17 10.78
CA PHE A 406 -14.19 -7.60 10.94
C PHE A 406 -13.70 -8.01 12.34
N CYS A 407 -12.86 -7.18 12.98
CA CYS A 407 -12.15 -7.54 14.20
C CYS A 407 -12.69 -6.89 15.48
N GLN A 408 -13.54 -5.88 15.37
CA GLN A 408 -14.01 -5.10 16.51
C GLN A 408 -15.24 -5.73 17.19
N GLU A 409 -15.28 -5.68 18.52
CA GLU A 409 -16.46 -6.06 19.29
C GLU A 409 -17.63 -5.11 19.01
N GLY A 410 -18.82 -5.67 18.75
CA GLY A 410 -20.00 -4.90 18.36
C GLY A 410 -20.02 -4.43 16.90
N GLY A 411 -19.07 -4.88 16.09
CA GLY A 411 -19.03 -4.64 14.64
C GLY A 411 -18.87 -3.16 14.28
N ASN A 412 -19.57 -2.73 13.23
CA ASN A 412 -19.56 -1.36 12.73
C ASN A 412 -20.97 -0.96 12.27
N GLN A 413 -21.64 -0.13 13.08
CA GLN A 413 -23.01 0.34 12.82
C GLN A 413 -23.13 1.23 11.58
N GLY A 414 -22.05 1.97 11.24
CA GLY A 414 -21.97 2.78 10.03
C GLY A 414 -22.06 1.92 8.77
N LEU A 415 -21.46 0.73 8.80
CA LEU A 415 -21.49 -0.24 7.70
C LEU A 415 -22.65 -1.25 7.80
N GLY A 416 -23.52 -1.14 8.82
CA GLY A 416 -24.59 -2.12 9.05
C GLY A 416 -24.11 -3.47 9.59
N ILE A 417 -22.91 -3.53 10.16
CA ILE A 417 -22.32 -4.75 10.73
C ILE A 417 -22.64 -4.83 12.23
N PRO A 418 -23.55 -5.73 12.68
CA PRO A 418 -23.98 -5.77 14.08
C PRO A 418 -22.92 -6.36 15.02
N ALA A 419 -22.04 -7.22 14.52
CA ALA A 419 -20.99 -7.85 15.30
C ALA A 419 -19.80 -8.22 14.40
N GLY A 420 -18.58 -7.97 14.89
CA GLY A 420 -17.37 -8.49 14.25
C GLY A 420 -17.23 -10.01 14.41
N ILE A 421 -16.33 -10.59 13.61
CA ILE A 421 -16.10 -12.04 13.54
C ILE A 421 -14.79 -12.40 14.26
N CYS A 422 -13.66 -11.78 13.91
CA CYS A 422 -12.35 -12.06 14.51
C CYS A 422 -12.09 -11.19 15.77
N THR A 423 -13.06 -11.16 16.68
CA THR A 423 -12.98 -10.38 17.93
C THR A 423 -12.10 -11.06 18.99
N ARG A 424 -12.05 -10.56 20.23
CA ARG A 424 -11.38 -11.27 21.33
C ARG A 424 -11.99 -12.66 21.55
N ASN A 425 -13.30 -12.78 21.38
CA ASN A 425 -14.06 -14.03 21.36
C ASN A 425 -14.46 -14.33 19.90
N PRO A 426 -13.57 -14.96 19.10
CA PRO A 426 -13.80 -15.09 17.67
C PRO A 426 -14.90 -16.09 17.35
N LYS A 427 -15.69 -15.78 16.32
CA LYS A 427 -16.68 -16.68 15.74
C LYS A 427 -16.03 -17.52 14.63
N CYS A 428 -15.11 -18.41 15.00
CA CYS A 428 -14.26 -19.11 14.03
C CYS A 428 -15.04 -19.90 12.97
N LEU A 429 -16.20 -20.47 13.31
CA LEU A 429 -17.06 -21.17 12.36
C LEU A 429 -17.67 -20.25 11.28
N GLU A 430 -17.79 -18.96 11.56
CA GLU A 430 -18.27 -17.96 10.60
C GLU A 430 -17.13 -17.22 9.88
N CYS A 431 -15.87 -17.50 10.26
CA CYS A 431 -14.69 -16.82 9.73
C CYS A 431 -14.35 -17.32 8.32
N PRO A 432 -14.26 -16.43 7.32
CA PRO A 432 -13.93 -16.83 5.95
C PRO A 432 -12.45 -17.20 5.79
N LEU A 433 -11.63 -16.96 6.83
CA LEU A 433 -10.20 -17.27 6.89
C LEU A 433 -9.91 -18.45 7.83
N ARG A 434 -10.95 -19.19 8.25
CA ARG A 434 -10.84 -20.27 9.24
C ARG A 434 -9.73 -21.28 8.91
N GLU A 435 -9.66 -21.70 7.66
CA GLU A 435 -8.71 -22.72 7.18
C GLU A 435 -7.26 -22.23 7.13
N ARG A 436 -7.05 -20.90 7.09
CA ARG A 436 -5.72 -20.28 7.10
C ARG A 436 -5.27 -19.80 8.48
N CYS A 437 -6.17 -19.80 9.47
CA CYS A 437 -5.87 -19.31 10.80
C CYS A 437 -4.93 -20.29 11.53
N VAL A 438 -3.73 -19.84 11.89
CA VAL A 438 -2.73 -20.68 12.57
C VAL A 438 -3.15 -21.10 13.97
N LEU A 439 -4.10 -20.39 14.59
CA LEU A 439 -4.62 -20.67 15.93
C LEU A 439 -5.93 -21.46 15.95
N HIS A 440 -6.50 -21.81 14.79
CA HIS A 440 -7.73 -22.61 14.73
C HIS A 440 -7.47 -24.12 14.62
N LYS A 441 -6.23 -24.53 14.33
CA LYS A 441 -5.84 -25.94 14.17
C LYS A 441 -6.17 -26.79 15.38
#